data_AF-A0A7W8A7Q3-F1
#
_entry.id   AF-A0A7W8A7Q3-F1
#
_cell.length_a   1.000
_cell.length_b   1.000
_cell.length_c   1.000
_cell.angle_alpha   90.00
_cell.angle_beta   90.00
_cell.angle_gamma   90.00
#
_symmetry.space_group_name_H-M   'P 1'
#
loop_
_entity.id
_entity.type
_entity.pdbx_description
1 polymer ?
#
loop_
_entity_poly.entity_id
_entity_poly.type
_entity_poly.pdbx_seq_one_letter_code
_entity_poly.pdbx_strand_id
1 'polypeptide(L)'
;MNLDDAAWRKATASGDNGQCVEVATNLPGIVAVRDSKDPDGPALVFTDEEWAGFLDGDGPGMNVATDLAGMVSLRKSGNPDGPALTFTDGEWVAFWDGVDKHEFDV
;
A
#
# COMPACT_ATOMS: atom_id res chain seq x y z
N MET A 1 -13.26 11.11 2.33
CA MET A 1 -13.67 9.70 2.09
C MET A 1 -13.75 9.04 3.44
N ASN A 2 -14.77 8.22 3.71
CA ASN A 2 -14.85 7.49 4.99
C ASN A 2 -14.19 6.11 4.83
N LEU A 3 -13.26 5.77 5.73
CA LEU A 3 -12.58 4.47 5.77
C LEU A 3 -12.96 3.65 7.01
N ASP A 4 -14.00 4.06 7.76
CA ASP A 4 -14.44 3.37 8.98
C ASP A 4 -14.81 1.89 8.74
N ASP A 5 -15.30 1.57 7.54
CA ASP A 5 -15.67 0.20 7.14
C ASP A 5 -14.51 -0.57 6.46
N ALA A 6 -13.31 -0.01 6.41
CA ALA A 6 -12.16 -0.64 5.76
C ALA A 6 -11.71 -1.89 6.53
N ALA A 7 -11.75 -3.04 5.87
CA ALA A 7 -11.21 -4.29 6.36
C ALA A 7 -9.72 -4.35 6.00
N TRP A 8 -8.89 -3.78 6.85
CA TRP A 8 -7.44 -3.74 6.69
C TRP A 8 -6.81 -5.13 6.82
N ARG A 9 -5.98 -5.49 5.85
CA ARG A 9 -5.30 -6.78 5.75
C ARG A 9 -3.82 -6.55 5.45
N LYS A 10 -2.95 -7.28 6.14
CA LYS A 10 -1.51 -7.35 5.85
C LYS A 10 -1.22 -8.57 4.99
N ALA A 11 -0.10 -8.56 4.28
CA ALA A 11 0.37 -9.76 3.58
C ALA A 11 0.69 -10.86 4.60
N THR A 12 0.43 -12.13 4.28
CA THR A 12 0.71 -13.25 5.20
C THR A 12 2.19 -13.39 5.56
N ALA A 13 3.08 -12.92 4.69
CA ALA A 13 4.53 -12.88 4.93
C ALA A 13 4.98 -11.69 5.79
N SER A 14 4.06 -10.79 6.17
CA SER A 14 4.38 -9.69 7.07
C SER A 14 4.72 -10.20 8.47
N GLY A 15 5.83 -9.73 9.03
CA GLY A 15 6.20 -10.02 10.42
C GLY A 15 5.38 -9.23 11.45
N ASP A 16 5.62 -9.51 12.73
CA ASP A 16 4.98 -8.80 13.86
C ASP A 16 5.69 -7.49 14.24
N ASN A 17 6.52 -6.95 13.36
CA ASN A 17 7.34 -5.75 13.58
C ASN A 17 6.55 -4.43 13.52
N GLY A 18 5.25 -4.48 13.20
CA GLY A 18 4.32 -3.36 13.37
C GLY A 18 4.49 -2.19 12.40
N GLN A 19 5.16 -2.40 11.26
CA GLN A 19 5.36 -1.40 10.20
C GLN A 19 4.94 -1.95 8.82
N CYS A 20 4.09 -2.96 8.81
CA CYS A 20 3.64 -3.62 7.59
C CYS A 20 2.73 -2.73 6.75
N VAL A 21 2.73 -2.97 5.45
CA VAL A 21 1.74 -2.44 4.51
C VAL A 21 0.38 -3.07 4.82
N GLU A 22 -0.63 -2.24 5.04
CA GLU A 22 -2.03 -2.67 5.18
C GLU A 22 -2.84 -2.22 3.98
N VAL A 23 -3.65 -3.14 3.44
CA VAL A 23 -4.51 -2.91 2.28
C VAL A 23 -5.95 -3.26 2.63
N ALA A 24 -6.89 -2.41 2.25
CA ALA A 24 -8.32 -2.66 2.31
C ALA A 24 -8.91 -2.60 0.90
N THR A 25 -9.45 -3.73 0.44
CA THR A 25 -10.07 -3.89 -0.89
C THR A 25 -11.59 -4.07 -0.83
N ASN A 26 -12.17 -4.06 0.37
CA ASN A 26 -13.60 -4.32 0.58
C ASN A 26 -14.48 -3.09 0.36
N LEU A 27 -13.88 -1.95 0.01
CA LEU A 27 -14.57 -0.69 -0.19
C LEU A 27 -15.02 -0.59 -1.66
N PRO A 28 -16.28 -0.25 -1.97
CA PRO A 28 -16.76 -0.24 -3.35
C PRO A 28 -15.97 0.74 -4.24
N GLY A 29 -15.31 0.20 -5.28
CA GLY A 29 -14.63 0.96 -6.32
C GLY A 29 -13.32 1.61 -5.90
N ILE A 30 -12.82 1.31 -4.70
CA ILE A 30 -11.54 1.81 -4.22
C ILE A 30 -10.75 0.77 -3.43
N VAL A 31 -9.43 0.93 -3.49
CA VAL A 31 -8.47 0.25 -2.62
C VAL A 31 -7.75 1.28 -1.77
N ALA A 32 -7.66 1.04 -0.47
CA ALA A 32 -6.93 1.89 0.46
C ALA A 32 -5.67 1.18 0.95
N VAL A 33 -4.56 1.92 1.05
CA VAL A 33 -3.27 1.44 1.54
C VAL A 33 -2.81 2.36 2.67
N ARG A 34 -2.35 1.80 3.78
CA ARG A 34 -1.78 2.56 4.91
C ARG A 34 -0.60 1.84 5.55
N ASP A 35 0.02 2.53 6.48
CA ASP A 35 1.09 2.01 7.32
C ASP A 35 0.52 1.51 8.65
N SER A 36 0.73 0.23 8.99
CA SER A 36 0.23 -0.33 10.26
C SER A 36 0.83 0.30 11.51
N LYS A 37 1.99 0.97 11.41
CA LYS A 37 2.59 1.70 12.56
C LYS A 37 1.85 3.00 12.88
N ASP A 38 1.10 3.52 11.90
CA ASP A 38 0.36 4.77 11.98
C ASP A 38 -1.07 4.58 11.44
N PRO A 39 -1.93 3.80 12.13
CA PRO A 39 -3.26 3.43 11.64
C PRO A 39 -4.22 4.62 11.55
N ASP A 40 -3.96 5.69 12.32
CA ASP A 40 -4.69 6.97 12.30
C ASP A 40 -4.04 7.99 11.32
N GLY A 41 -2.92 7.61 10.71
CA GLY A 41 -2.17 8.39 9.74
C GLY A 41 -2.82 8.43 8.36
N PRO A 42 -2.11 9.00 7.36
CA PRO A 42 -2.63 9.08 6.01
C PRO A 42 -2.78 7.69 5.37
N ALA A 43 -3.86 7.51 4.61
CA ALA A 43 -4.02 6.38 3.69
C ALA A 43 -3.92 6.87 2.23
N LEU A 44 -3.27 6.09 1.38
CA LEU A 44 -3.32 6.27 -0.07
C LEU A 44 -4.55 5.53 -0.60
N VAL A 45 -5.34 6.19 -1.46
CA VAL A 45 -6.57 5.61 -2.02
C VAL A 45 -6.46 5.55 -3.54
N PHE A 46 -6.82 4.39 -4.09
CA PHE A 46 -6.75 4.05 -5.52
C PHE A 46 -8.13 3.64 -6.00
N THR A 47 -8.41 3.83 -7.29
CA THR A 47 -9.48 3.06 -7.96
C THR A 47 -9.01 1.63 -8.18
N ASP A 48 -9.94 0.72 -8.45
CA ASP A 48 -9.62 -0.68 -8.76
C ASP A 48 -8.66 -0.79 -9.98
N GLU A 49 -8.83 0.08 -10.99
CA GLU A 49 -7.96 0.14 -12.18
C GLU A 49 -6.55 0.66 -11.85
N GLU A 50 -6.44 1.72 -11.04
CA GLU A 50 -5.15 2.23 -10.56
C GLU A 50 -4.41 1.18 -9.73
N TRP A 51 -5.15 0.42 -8.92
CA TRP A 51 -4.61 -0.65 -8.08
C TRP A 51 -4.12 -1.84 -8.91
N ALA A 52 -4.93 -2.36 -9.83
CA ALA A 52 -4.55 -3.47 -10.70
C ALA A 52 -3.30 -3.13 -11.52
N GLY A 53 -3.27 -1.94 -12.14
CA GLY A 53 -2.07 -1.50 -12.86
C GLY A 53 -0.85 -1.40 -11.95
N PHE A 54 -1.01 -0.93 -10.71
CA PHE A 54 0.08 -0.88 -9.75
C PHE A 54 0.63 -2.28 -9.43
N LEU A 55 -0.23 -3.28 -9.23
CA LEU A 55 0.18 -4.67 -8.99
C LEU A 55 0.89 -5.29 -10.19
N ASP A 56 0.54 -4.90 -11.42
CA ASP A 56 1.20 -5.37 -12.64
C ASP A 56 2.60 -4.74 -12.88
N GLY A 57 3.05 -3.81 -12.01
CA GLY A 57 4.37 -3.19 -12.10
C GLY A 57 4.51 -2.08 -13.15
N ASP A 58 3.45 -1.81 -13.91
CA ASP A 58 3.41 -0.84 -15.03
C ASP A 58 2.38 0.31 -14.84
N GLY A 59 1.65 0.32 -13.72
CA GLY A 59 0.49 1.17 -13.54
C GLY A 59 0.76 2.64 -13.22
N PRO A 60 -0.07 3.57 -13.73
CA PRO A 60 0.07 5.01 -13.52
C PRO A 60 -0.27 5.47 -12.10
N GLY A 61 -0.47 4.59 -11.12
CA GLY A 61 -1.04 4.93 -9.81
C GLY A 61 -0.04 5.36 -8.73
N MET A 62 1.22 4.89 -8.79
CA MET A 62 2.15 5.00 -7.67
C MET A 62 3.56 5.40 -8.11
N ASN A 63 4.15 6.36 -7.40
CA ASN A 63 5.59 6.59 -7.42
C ASN A 63 6.21 5.84 -6.25
N VAL A 64 7.17 4.96 -6.55
CA VAL A 64 7.98 4.23 -5.57
C VAL A 64 9.37 4.83 -5.57
N ALA A 65 9.85 5.30 -4.42
CA ALA A 65 11.18 5.87 -4.27
C ALA A 65 11.92 5.18 -3.12
N THR A 66 13.17 4.78 -3.35
CA THR A 66 14.05 4.26 -2.29
C THR A 66 15.03 5.34 -1.86
N ASP A 67 15.14 5.59 -0.56
CA ASP A 67 16.07 6.57 -0.01
C ASP A 67 17.47 5.96 0.30
N LEU A 68 18.40 6.79 0.76
CA LEU A 68 19.76 6.36 1.11
C LEU A 68 19.83 5.45 2.34
N ALA A 69 18.76 5.39 3.15
CA ALA A 69 18.64 4.47 4.26
C ALA A 69 18.04 3.11 3.82
N GLY A 70 17.70 2.96 2.54
CA GLY A 70 17.05 1.76 2.00
C GLY A 70 15.57 1.68 2.34
N MET A 71 14.94 2.78 2.79
CA MET A 71 13.51 2.83 3.03
C MET A 71 12.76 3.10 1.72
N VAL A 72 11.64 2.41 1.54
CA VAL A 72 10.77 2.52 0.37
C VAL A 72 9.62 3.45 0.69
N SER A 73 9.49 4.53 -0.07
CA SER A 73 8.40 5.50 0.06
C SER A 73 7.43 5.39 -1.11
N LEU A 74 6.14 5.30 -0.77
CA LEU A 74 5.03 5.27 -1.71
C LEU A 74 4.30 6.60 -1.71
N ARG A 75 4.00 7.11 -2.90
CA ARG A 75 3.18 8.31 -3.08
C ARG A 75 2.29 8.15 -4.30
N LYS A 76 1.06 8.68 -4.25
CA LYS A 76 0.17 8.69 -5.41
C LYS A 76 0.80 9.54 -6.52
N SER A 77 0.89 8.98 -7.73
CA SER A 77 1.56 9.63 -8.88
C SER A 77 0.98 11.00 -9.22
N GLY A 78 -0.36 11.12 -9.21
CA GLY A 78 -1.11 12.35 -9.46
C GLY A 78 -1.12 13.33 -8.28
N ASN A 79 -0.45 13.02 -7.17
CA ASN A 79 -0.34 13.88 -6.01
C ASN A 79 1.08 13.88 -5.42
N PRO A 80 2.08 14.44 -6.15
CA PRO A 80 3.48 14.41 -5.75
C PRO A 80 3.78 15.18 -4.46
N ASP A 81 2.90 16.11 -4.04
CA ASP A 81 3.00 16.85 -2.77
C ASP A 81 2.19 16.20 -1.63
N GLY A 82 1.46 15.13 -1.91
CA GLY A 82 0.60 14.43 -0.95
C GLY A 82 1.35 13.68 0.16
N PRO A 83 0.64 12.93 1.02
CA PRO A 83 1.31 12.07 1.99
C PRO A 83 2.13 10.98 1.28
N ALA A 84 3.24 10.59 1.89
CA ALA A 84 3.96 9.37 1.53
C ALA A 84 3.88 8.36 2.67
N LEU A 85 3.80 7.08 2.31
CA LEU A 85 3.95 5.97 3.24
C LEU A 85 5.37 5.44 3.13
N THR A 86 6.06 5.19 4.24
CA THR A 86 7.48 4.80 4.23
C THR A 86 7.70 3.51 5.00
N PHE A 87 8.20 2.51 4.29
CA PHE A 87 8.41 1.14 4.73
C PHE A 87 9.88 0.76 4.69
N THR A 88 10.26 -0.25 5.46
CA THR A 88 11.56 -0.91 5.32
C THR A 88 11.57 -1.79 4.07
N ASP A 89 12.78 -2.11 3.58
CA ASP A 89 12.96 -3.07 2.47
C ASP A 89 12.28 -4.43 2.76
N GLY A 90 12.41 -4.93 3.99
CA GLY A 90 11.79 -6.21 4.39
C GLY A 90 10.26 -6.17 4.38
N GLU A 91 9.63 -5.05 4.78
CA GLU A 91 8.18 -4.87 4.67
C GLU A 91 7.73 -4.78 3.21
N TRP A 92 8.51 -4.10 2.38
CA TRP A 92 8.20 -3.97 0.97
C TRP A 92 8.28 -5.31 0.24
N VAL A 93 9.30 -6.12 0.54
CA VAL A 93 9.43 -7.49 0.02
C VAL A 93 8.26 -8.36 0.50
N ALA A 94 7.88 -8.27 1.78
CA ALA A 94 6.76 -9.04 2.31
C ALA A 94 5.41 -8.65 1.66
N PHE A 95 5.22 -7.37 1.33
CA PHE A 95 4.07 -6.91 0.58
C PHE A 95 4.00 -7.56 -0.80
N TRP A 96 5.08 -7.54 -1.58
CA TRP A 96 5.13 -8.15 -2.91
C TRP A 96 4.98 -9.67 -2.89
N ASP A 97 5.49 -10.36 -1.86
CA ASP A 97 5.22 -11.80 -1.69
C ASP A 97 3.73 -12.09 -1.46
N GLY A 98 2.99 -11.18 -0.81
CA GLY A 98 1.52 -11.24 -0.72
C GLY A 98 0.82 -10.97 -2.04
N VAL A 99 1.33 -10.02 -2.85
CA VAL A 99 0.84 -9.75 -4.20
C VAL A 99 1.01 -10.97 -5.11
N ASP A 100 2.19 -11.60 -5.12
CA ASP A 100 2.47 -12.81 -5.90
C ASP A 100 1.57 -14.00 -5.51
N LYS A 101 1.00 -13.96 -4.31
CA LYS A 101 0.04 -14.94 -3.79
C LYS A 101 -1.43 -14.55 -4.02
N HIS A 102 -1.69 -13.46 -4.76
CA HIS A 102 -3.03 -12.95 -5.05
C HIS A 102 -3.81 -12.53 -3.78
N GLU A 103 -3.12 -12.07 -2.73
CA GLU A 103 -3.78 -11.71 -1.47
C GLU A 103 -4.55 -10.38 -1.53
N PHE A 104 -4.27 -9.54 -2.53
CA PHE A 104 -4.83 -8.19 -2.64
C PHE A 104 -5.59 -7.92 -3.95
N ASP A 105 -5.99 -8.97 -4.66
CA ASP A 105 -6.78 -8.86 -5.89
C ASP A 105 -8.17 -8.27 -5.60
N VAL A 106 -8.70 -7.50 -6.55
CA VAL A 106 -10.05 -6.87 -6.54
C VAL A 106 -10.95 -7.43 -7.62
#